data_AF-A0A3S3AXQ9-F1
#
_entry.id   AF-A0A3S3AXQ9-F1
#
_cell.length_a   1.000
_cell.length_b   1.000
_cell.length_c   1.000
_cell.angle_alpha   90.00
_cell.angle_beta   90.00
_cell.angle_gamma   90.00
#
_symmetry.space_group_name_H-M   'P 1'
#
loop_
_entity.id
_entity.type
_entity.pdbx_description
1 polymer ?
#
loop_
_entity_poly.entity_id
_entity_poly.type
_entity_poly.pdbx_seq_one_letter_code
_entity_poly.pdbx_strand_id
1 'polypeptide(L)' 'MDQLASWWDGAELWVAGLPFIPQVALVLAVMIPCCFGIAWLLDRALSAVFALLGRAEVVDSVGHPDGQTKVEGS' A
#
# COMPACT_ATOMS: atom_id res chain seq x y z
N MET A 1 -10.79 -23.23 -14.29
CA MET A 1 -9.40 -22.79 -14.12
C MET A 1 -8.69 -22.68 -15.48
N ASP A 2 -9.06 -23.51 -16.45
CA ASP A 2 -8.42 -23.57 -17.78
C ASP A 2 -8.66 -22.36 -18.68
N GLN A 3 -9.80 -21.67 -18.51
CA GLN A 3 -10.14 -20.48 -19.32
C GLN A 3 -9.13 -19.34 -19.14
N LEU A 4 -8.65 -19.14 -17.90
CA LEU A 4 -7.67 -18.11 -17.61
C LEU A 4 -6.28 -18.51 -18.11
N ALA A 5 -5.92 -19.80 -17.98
CA ALA A 5 -4.68 -20.36 -18.50
C ALA A 5 -4.61 -20.28 -20.03
N SER A 6 -5.70 -20.60 -20.75
CA SER A 6 -5.74 -20.52 -22.21
C SER A 6 -5.64 -19.08 -22.73
N TRP A 7 -6.22 -18.12 -21.98
CA TRP A 7 -6.11 -16.71 -22.34
C TRP A 7 -4.70 -16.17 -22.08
N TRP A 8 -4.08 -16.58 -20.97
CA TRP A 8 -2.69 -16.25 -20.65
C TRP A 8 -1.70 -16.85 -21.67
N ASP A 9 -1.87 -18.11 -22.06
CA ASP A 9 -1.06 -18.78 -23.09
C ASP A 9 -1.12 -18.02 -24.44
N GLY A 10 -2.30 -17.54 -24.84
CA GLY A 10 -2.47 -16.68 -26.01
C GLY A 10 -1.77 -15.31 -25.85
N ALA A 11 -1.77 -14.73 -24.65
CA ALA A 11 -1.06 -13.50 -24.36
C ALA A 11 0.47 -13.70 -24.39
N GLU A 12 0.97 -14.83 -23.85
CA GLU A 12 2.39 -15.21 -23.91
C GLU A 12 2.86 -15.39 -25.35
N LEU A 13 2.08 -16.08 -26.19
CA LEU A 13 2.35 -16.23 -27.61
C LEU A 13 2.36 -14.89 -28.36
N TRP A 14 1.42 -14.00 -28.04
CA TRP A 14 1.40 -12.67 -28.63
C TRP A 14 2.65 -11.88 -28.25
N VAL A 15 2.98 -11.77 -26.96
CA VAL A 15 4.16 -11.05 -26.45
C VAL A 15 5.46 -11.64 -26.99
N ALA A 16 5.59 -12.96 -27.01
CA ALA A 16 6.77 -13.66 -27.52
C ALA A 16 6.92 -13.53 -29.04
N GLY A 17 5.82 -13.29 -29.76
CA GLY A 17 5.81 -13.02 -31.19
C GLY A 17 6.26 -11.60 -31.56
N LEU A 18 6.41 -10.67 -30.60
CA LEU A 18 6.92 -9.33 -30.89
C LEU A 18 8.45 -9.30 -31.05
N PRO A 19 8.99 -8.41 -31.90
CA PRO A 19 10.42 -8.14 -31.93
C PRO A 19 10.90 -7.44 -30.65
N PHE A 20 12.21 -7.45 -30.41
CA PHE A 20 12.82 -7.05 -29.12
C PHE A 20 12.40 -5.65 -28.62
N ILE A 21 12.37 -4.63 -29.49
CA ILE A 21 12.07 -3.25 -29.08
C ILE A 21 10.65 -3.11 -28.50
N PRO A 22 9.56 -3.48 -29.21
CA PRO A 22 8.23 -3.37 -28.65
C PRO A 22 7.98 -4.34 -27.47
N GLN A 23 8.68 -5.48 -27.39
CA GLN A 23 8.62 -6.38 -26.23
C GLN A 23 9.13 -5.70 -24.95
N VAL A 24 10.31 -5.07 -25.01
CA VAL A 24 10.88 -4.32 -23.89
C VAL A 24 10.02 -3.11 -23.55
N ALA A 25 9.50 -2.40 -24.55
CA ALA A 25 8.59 -1.27 -24.33
C ALA A 25 7.31 -1.69 -23.58
N LEU A 26 6.70 -2.82 -23.95
CA LEU A 26 5.54 -3.39 -23.25
C LEU A 26 5.88 -3.75 -21.80
N VAL A 27 7.00 -4.42 -21.58
CA VAL A 27 7.47 -4.79 -20.23
C VAL A 27 7.65 -3.53 -19.40
N LEU A 28 8.32 -2.50 -19.90
CA LEU A 28 8.49 -1.23 -19.17
C LEU A 28 7.15 -0.54 -18.92
N ALA A 29 6.27 -0.49 -19.93
CA ALA A 29 4.95 0.12 -19.83
C ALA A 29 4.07 -0.56 -18.77
N VAL A 30 4.25 -1.85 -18.49
CA VAL A 30 3.52 -2.58 -17.44
C VAL A 30 4.26 -2.54 -16.10
N MET A 31 5.58 -2.75 -16.11
CA MET A 31 6.40 -2.86 -14.90
C MET A 31 6.52 -1.53 -14.16
N ILE A 32 6.66 -0.41 -14.88
CA ILE A 32 6.76 0.93 -14.27
C ILE A 32 5.50 1.27 -13.46
N PRO A 33 4.28 1.22 -14.01
CA PRO A 33 3.08 1.49 -13.22
C PRO A 33 2.82 0.42 -12.16
N CYS A 34 3.20 -0.84 -12.39
CA CYS A 34 3.10 -1.88 -11.36
C CYS A 34 3.96 -1.55 -10.15
N CYS A 35 5.24 -1.21 -10.36
CA CYS A 35 6.17 -0.80 -9.31
C CYS A 35 5.67 0.47 -8.60
N PHE A 36 5.25 1.47 -9.36
CA PHE A 36 4.67 2.70 -8.81
C PHE A 36 3.43 2.43 -7.96
N GLY A 37 2.53 1.55 -8.43
CA GLY A 37 1.34 1.16 -7.71
C GLY A 37 1.65 0.44 -6.40
N ILE A 38 2.64 -0.48 -6.40
CA ILE A 38 3.08 -1.18 -5.20
C ILE A 38 3.73 -0.21 -4.21
N ALA A 39 4.63 0.66 -4.66
CA ALA A 39 5.25 1.68 -3.82
C ALA A 39 4.17 2.57 -3.17
N TRP A 40 3.25 3.10 -3.99
CA TRP A 40 2.15 3.92 -3.50
C TRP A 40 1.26 3.19 -2.48
N LEU A 41 0.99 1.90 -2.70
CA LEU A 41 0.21 1.09 -1.76
C LEU A 41 0.94 0.91 -0.43
N LEU A 42 2.26 0.65 -0.47
CA LEU A 42 3.10 0.54 0.72
C LEU A 42 3.14 1.86 1.49
N ASP A 43 3.37 2.99 0.81
CA ASP A 43 3.35 4.32 1.43
C ASP A 43 1.99 4.60 2.11
N ARG A 44 0.89 4.26 1.44
CA ARG A 44 -0.47 4.41 1.99
C ARG A 44 -0.68 3.51 3.20
N ALA A 45 -0.22 2.27 3.15
CA ALA A 45 -0.32 1.31 4.24
C ALA A 45 0.49 1.76 5.46
N LEU A 46 1.74 2.17 5.27
CA LEU A 46 2.59 2.72 6.33
C LEU A 46 1.94 3.95 6.97
N SER A 47 1.44 4.88 6.15
CA SER A 47 0.74 6.06 6.63
C SER A 47 -0.50 5.72 7.47
N ALA A 48 -1.27 4.72 7.05
CA ALA A 48 -2.45 4.25 7.79
C ALA A 48 -2.07 3.62 9.13
N VAL A 49 -0.98 2.84 9.17
CA VAL A 49 -0.47 2.22 10.40
C VAL A 49 0.04 3.28 11.37
N PHE A 50 0.84 4.24 10.91
CA PHE A 50 1.32 5.34 11.77
C PHE A 50 0.18 6.22 12.29
N ALA A 51 -0.83 6.52 11.47
CA ALA A 51 -2.00 7.27 11.92
C ALA A 51 -2.82 6.52 12.98
N LEU A 52 -2.86 5.19 12.91
CA LEU A 52 -3.51 4.35 13.90
C LEU A 52 -2.72 4.32 15.22
N LEU A 53 -1.39 4.17 15.16
CA LEU A 53 -0.52 4.19 16.33
C LEU A 53 -0.52 5.56 17.03
N GLY A 54 -0.44 6.66 16.29
CA GLY A 54 -0.50 8.01 16.86
C GLY A 54 -1.84 8.30 17.54
N ARG A 55 -2.94 7.69 17.07
CA ARG A 55 -4.24 7.79 17.74
C ARG A 55 -4.26 7.04 19.07
N ALA A 56 -3.55 5.91 19.19
CA ALA A 56 -3.47 5.16 20.44
C ALA A 56 -2.78 5.97 21.55
N GLU A 57 -1.74 6.72 21.20
CA GLU A 57 -1.00 7.57 22.15
C GLU A 57 -1.85 8.75 22.67
N VAL A 58 -2.62 9.41 21.78
CA VAL A 58 -3.49 10.54 22.16
C VAL A 58 -4.66 10.10 23.04
N VAL A 59 -5.22 8.91 22.81
CA VAL A 59 -6.33 8.38 23.62
C VAL A 59 -5.85 7.96 25.01
N ASP A 60 -4.62 7.44 25.14
CA ASP A 60 -4.02 7.13 26.45
C ASP A 60 -3.80 8.38 27.30
N SER A 61 -3.37 9.49 26.67
CA SER A 61 -3.15 10.76 27.36
C SER A 61 -4.43 11.48 27.81
N VAL A 62 -5.58 11.16 27.23
CA VAL A 62 -6.91 11.69 27.62
C VAL A 62 -7.57 10.79 28.68
N GLY A 63 -7.03 9.58 28.90
CA GLY A 63 -7.51 8.59 29.87
C GLY A 63 -7.10 8.81 31.32
N HIS A 64 -6.44 9.92 31.66
CA HIS A 64 -6.19 10.30 33.05
C HIS A 64 -7.13 11.43 33.53
N PRO A 65 -8.41 11.14 33.83
CA PRO A 65 -9.14 11.95 34.78
C PRO A 65 -8.71 11.59 36.22
N ASP A 66 -8.62 12.63 37.06
CA ASP A 66 -8.38 12.63 38.52
C ASP A 66 -6.92 12.60 39.02
N GLY A 67 -6.44 13.57 39.78
CA GLY A 67 -7.12 14.71 40.40
C GLY A 67 -6.20 15.52 41.31
N GLN A 68 -6.01 16.80 41.01
CA GLN A 68 -5.44 17.81 41.93
C GLN A 68 -6.23 19.11 41.82
N THR A 69 -7.56 19.02 41.96
CA THR A 69 -8.43 20.13 42.35
C THR A 69 -8.80 19.99 43.83
N LYS A 70 -7.85 19.70 44.74
CA LYS A 70 -8.14 19.71 46.19
C LYS A 70 -6.87 19.78 47.05
N VAL A 71 -6.29 20.97 47.17
CA VAL A 71 -5.90 21.53 48.48
C VAL A 71 -5.93 23.05 48.33
N GLU A 72 -7.14 23.59 48.42
CA GLU A 72 -7.35 24.87 49.08
C GLU A 72 -6.61 24.86 50.43
N GLY A 73 -5.94 25.97 50.74
CA GLY A 73 -5.73 26.45 52.11
C GLY A 73 -4.99 25.53 53.07
N SER A 74 -3.69 25.77 53.24
CA SER A 74 -3.08 25.63 54.57
C SER A 74 -1.93 26.61 54.75
#